data_AF-A0A0T6DMQ1-F1
#
_entry.id   AF-A0A0T6DMQ1-F1
#
_cell.length_a   1.000
_cell.length_b   1.000
_cell.length_c   1.000
_cell.angle_alpha   90.00
_cell.angle_beta   90.00
_cell.angle_gamma   90.00
#
_symmetry.space_group_name_H-M   'P 1'
#
loop_
_entity.id
_entity.type
_entity.pdbx_description
1 polymer ?
#
loop_
_entity_poly.entity_id
_entity_poly.type
_entity_poly.pdbx_seq_one_letter_code
_entity_poly.pdbx_strand_id
1 'polypeptide(L)'
;MSEAINPQDIDPQDIQHKFERWSALQSKLLQAQQDWREAEALLSEVQEYYLSPQWIQDREADVTIKHSGEAHSIFSEDGIWNAMTEHQEQAITWMRLGLDAIDK
;
A
#
# COMPACT_ATOMS: atom_id res chain seq x y z
N MET A 1 16.73 -12.87 30.39
CA MET A 1 18.14 -12.44 30.38
C MET A 1 18.71 -12.85 29.05
N SER A 2 18.86 -11.91 28.10
CA SER A 2 19.48 -12.22 26.80
C SER A 2 20.99 -12.19 26.99
N GLU A 3 21.68 -13.28 26.68
CA GLU A 3 23.14 -13.30 26.60
C GLU A 3 23.59 -12.24 25.60
N ALA A 4 24.41 -11.31 26.06
CA ALA A 4 25.06 -10.34 25.20
C ALA A 4 26.00 -11.10 24.25
N ILE A 5 25.82 -10.92 22.95
CA ILE A 5 26.66 -11.55 21.93
C ILE A 5 28.11 -11.13 22.19
N ASN A 6 29.00 -12.10 22.38
CA ASN A 6 30.44 -11.86 22.51
C ASN A 6 30.95 -11.29 21.17
N PRO A 7 31.54 -10.08 21.14
CA PRO A 7 31.99 -9.45 19.89
C PRO A 7 33.01 -10.27 19.09
N GLN A 8 33.63 -11.28 19.71
CA GLN A 8 34.61 -12.18 19.08
C GLN A 8 33.98 -13.29 18.21
N ASP A 9 32.66 -13.48 18.25
CA ASP A 9 31.94 -14.52 17.48
C ASP A 9 31.14 -13.95 16.27
N ILE A 10 31.29 -12.66 15.96
CA ILE A 10 30.60 -12.02 14.84
C ILE A 10 31.42 -12.24 13.55
N ASP A 11 30.90 -13.05 12.63
CA ASP A 11 31.45 -13.19 11.28
C ASP A 11 31.14 -11.94 10.43
N PRO A 12 32.15 -11.16 10.01
CA PRO A 12 31.92 -9.98 9.17
C PRO A 12 31.20 -10.29 7.86
N GLN A 13 31.35 -11.50 7.31
CA GLN A 13 30.68 -11.90 6.08
C GLN A 13 29.15 -12.06 6.30
N ASP A 14 28.73 -12.60 7.43
CA ASP A 14 27.32 -12.69 7.79
C ASP A 14 26.69 -11.30 7.98
N ILE A 15 27.42 -10.37 8.61
CA ILE A 15 26.98 -8.98 8.74
C ILE A 15 26.85 -8.30 7.38
N GLN A 16 27.82 -8.51 6.47
CA GLN A 16 27.75 -7.98 5.10
C GLN A 16 26.50 -8.46 4.37
N HIS A 17 26.19 -9.76 4.42
CA HIS A 17 24.98 -10.30 3.80
C HIS A 17 23.69 -9.72 4.40
N LYS A 18 23.65 -9.51 5.72
CA LYS A 18 22.51 -8.87 6.39
C LYS A 18 22.34 -7.42 5.93
N PHE A 19 23.43 -6.68 5.77
CA PHE A 19 23.40 -5.30 5.30
C PHE A 19 22.93 -5.21 3.85
N GLU A 20 23.42 -6.07 2.96
CA GLU A 20 22.98 -6.14 1.56
C GLU A 20 21.49 -6.48 1.47
N ARG A 21 21.02 -7.44 2.27
CA ARG A 21 19.60 -7.77 2.35
C ARG A 21 18.77 -6.58 2.83
N TRP A 22 19.22 -5.88 3.86
CA TRP A 22 18.56 -4.66 4.34
C TRP A 22 18.51 -3.60 3.24
N SER A 23 19.61 -3.36 2.52
CA SER A 23 19.67 -2.38 1.44
C SER A 23 18.68 -2.71 0.32
N ALA A 24 18.60 -3.98 -0.11
CA ALA A 24 17.64 -4.43 -1.10
C ALA A 24 16.18 -4.26 -0.64
N LEU A 25 15.89 -4.51 0.64
CA LEU A 25 14.56 -4.26 1.21
C LEU A 25 14.25 -2.76 1.26
N GLN A 26 15.22 -1.93 1.64
CA GLN A 26 15.05 -0.48 1.70
C GLN A 26 14.69 0.10 0.33
N SER A 27 15.33 -0.36 -0.74
CA SER A 27 14.96 0.06 -2.11
C SER A 27 13.52 -0.29 -2.46
N LYS A 28 13.04 -1.49 -2.09
CA LYS A 28 11.64 -1.90 -2.33
C LYS A 28 10.66 -1.06 -1.52
N LEU A 29 10.98 -0.72 -0.27
CA LEU A 29 10.15 0.15 0.56
C LEU A 29 10.05 1.56 -0.02
N LEU A 30 11.15 2.11 -0.54
CA LEU A 30 11.13 3.40 -1.23
C LEU A 30 10.27 3.38 -2.49
N GLN A 31 10.32 2.30 -3.26
CA GLN A 31 9.45 2.13 -4.43
C GLN A 31 7.99 2.03 -4.01
N ALA A 32 7.67 1.19 -3.01
CA ALA A 32 6.31 1.05 -2.50
C ALA A 32 5.72 2.38 -2.00
N GLN A 33 6.54 3.28 -1.45
CA GLN A 33 6.09 4.64 -1.08
C GLN A 33 5.75 5.50 -2.30
N GLN A 34 6.45 5.34 -3.42
CA GLN A 34 6.11 6.05 -4.66
C GLN A 34 4.83 5.47 -5.27
N ASP A 35 4.76 4.14 -5.37
CA ASP A 35 3.59 3.44 -5.90
C ASP A 35 2.34 3.77 -5.09
N TRP A 36 2.47 3.88 -3.76
CA TRP A 36 1.36 4.27 -2.89
C TRP A 36 0.88 5.71 -3.13
N ARG A 37 1.78 6.65 -3.42
CA ARG A 37 1.39 8.04 -3.76
C ARG A 37 0.66 8.11 -5.10
N GLU A 38 1.09 7.31 -6.08
CA GLU A 38 0.40 7.18 -7.35
C GLU A 38 -0.99 6.55 -7.17
N ALA A 39 -1.08 5.47 -6.38
CA ALA A 39 -2.34 4.83 -6.06
C ALA A 39 -3.33 5.77 -5.34
N GLU A 40 -2.86 6.58 -4.38
CA GLU A 40 -3.66 7.60 -3.69
C GLU A 40 -4.23 8.62 -4.69
N ALA A 41 -3.40 9.13 -5.60
CA ALA A 41 -3.84 10.10 -6.60
C ALA A 41 -4.93 9.50 -7.52
N LEU A 42 -4.71 8.28 -8.01
CA LEU A 42 -5.69 7.56 -8.84
C LEU A 42 -7.00 7.29 -8.07
N LEU A 43 -6.91 6.84 -6.82
CA LEU A 43 -8.08 6.56 -5.99
C LEU A 43 -8.88 7.84 -5.71
N SER A 44 -8.22 8.98 -5.52
CA SER A 44 -8.87 10.27 -5.35
C SER A 44 -9.71 10.64 -6.58
N GLU A 45 -9.17 10.49 -7.79
CA GLU A 45 -9.92 10.74 -9.03
C GLU A 45 -11.12 9.79 -9.19
N VAL A 46 -10.94 8.50 -8.87
CA VAL A 46 -12.02 7.50 -8.90
C VAL A 46 -13.10 7.82 -7.86
N GLN A 47 -12.69 8.28 -6.67
CA GLN A 47 -13.60 8.71 -5.61
C GLN A 47 -14.41 9.94 -6.03
N GLU A 48 -13.79 10.93 -6.67
CA GLU A 48 -14.49 12.11 -7.18
C GLU A 48 -15.60 11.72 -8.16
N TYR A 49 -15.32 10.78 -9.07
CA TYR A 49 -16.33 10.24 -9.97
C TYR A 49 -17.43 9.50 -9.20
N TYR A 50 -17.08 8.58 -8.30
CA TYR A 50 -18.02 7.78 -7.51
C TYR A 50 -19.00 8.64 -6.68
N LEU A 51 -18.51 9.75 -6.12
CA LEU A 51 -19.31 10.68 -5.31
C LEU A 51 -20.11 11.68 -6.16
N SER A 52 -19.91 11.69 -7.48
CA SER A 52 -20.62 12.60 -8.37
C SER A 52 -22.03 12.08 -8.70
N PRO A 53 -22.98 12.99 -9.01
CA PRO A 53 -24.28 12.58 -9.56
C PRO A 53 -24.17 11.80 -10.88
N GLN A 54 -23.07 11.98 -11.62
CA GLN A 54 -22.83 11.32 -12.89
C GLN A 54 -22.69 9.81 -12.72
N TRP A 55 -22.07 9.34 -11.65
CA TRP A 55 -21.90 7.90 -11.41
C TRP A 55 -23.25 7.16 -11.30
N ILE A 56 -24.21 7.74 -10.58
CA ILE A 56 -25.57 7.16 -10.48
C ILE A 56 -26.24 7.17 -11.85
N GLN A 57 -26.13 8.26 -12.61
CA GLN A 57 -26.72 8.36 -13.95
C GLN A 57 -26.14 7.31 -14.91
N ASP A 58 -24.82 7.15 -14.91
CA ASP A 58 -24.15 6.17 -15.77
C ASP A 58 -24.48 4.73 -15.36
N ARG A 59 -24.56 4.46 -14.05
CA ARG A 59 -24.98 3.17 -13.50
C ARG A 59 -26.43 2.84 -13.87
N GLU A 60 -27.36 3.78 -13.69
CA GLU A 60 -28.78 3.60 -14.01
C GLU A 60 -29.04 3.51 -15.52
N ALA A 61 -28.21 4.18 -16.33
CA ALA A 61 -28.23 4.10 -17.78
C ALA A 61 -27.57 2.82 -18.34
N ASP A 62 -27.04 1.94 -17.47
CA ASP A 62 -26.35 0.70 -17.83
C ASP A 62 -25.21 0.94 -18.83
N VAL A 63 -24.41 1.99 -18.60
CA VAL A 63 -23.30 2.35 -19.48
C VAL A 63 -22.30 1.18 -19.54
N THR A 64 -22.13 0.64 -20.75
CA THR A 64 -21.21 -0.47 -20.97
C THR A 64 -19.76 0.01 -20.94
N ILE A 65 -19.00 -0.49 -19.97
CA ILE A 65 -17.55 -0.27 -19.86
C ILE A 65 -16.80 -1.59 -20.06
N LYS A 66 -15.66 -1.53 -20.75
CA LYS A 66 -14.74 -2.67 -20.85
C LYS A 66 -13.76 -2.60 -19.69
N HIS A 67 -13.61 -3.69 -18.96
CA HIS A 67 -12.57 -3.84 -17.94
C HIS A 67 -11.90 -5.21 -18.10
N SER A 68 -10.63 -5.33 -17.67
CA SER A 68 -9.83 -6.56 -17.84
C SER A 68 -10.36 -7.75 -17.05
N GLY A 69 -11.20 -7.50 -16.04
CA GLY A 69 -11.67 -8.49 -15.06
C GLY A 69 -10.71 -8.69 -13.88
N GLU A 70 -9.53 -8.06 -13.91
CA GLU A 70 -8.56 -8.11 -12.80
C GLU A 70 -9.00 -7.30 -11.59
N ALA A 71 -9.77 -6.23 -11.83
CA ALA A 71 -10.45 -5.44 -10.81
C ALA A 71 -11.97 -5.48 -11.02
N HIS A 72 -12.70 -5.27 -9.93
CA HIS A 72 -14.15 -5.10 -9.97
C HIS A 72 -14.54 -3.87 -10.80
N SER A 73 -15.70 -3.94 -11.44
CA SER A 73 -16.27 -2.80 -12.15
C SER A 73 -16.49 -1.62 -11.20
N ILE A 74 -16.26 -0.39 -11.68
CA ILE A 74 -16.59 0.85 -10.97
C ILE A 74 -18.09 1.01 -10.69
N PHE A 75 -18.95 0.26 -11.38
CA PHE A 75 -20.41 0.21 -11.15
C PHE A 75 -20.85 -0.93 -10.22
N SER A 76 -19.91 -1.71 -9.68
CA SER A 76 -20.24 -2.67 -8.62
C SER A 76 -20.67 -1.92 -7.35
N GLU A 77 -21.57 -2.52 -6.57
CA GLU A 77 -22.17 -1.87 -5.40
C GLU A 77 -21.14 -1.35 -4.40
N ASP A 78 -20.06 -2.12 -4.16
CA ASP A 78 -19.07 -1.80 -3.14
C ASP A 78 -17.62 -1.73 -3.66
N GLY A 79 -17.38 -1.80 -4.97
CA GLY A 79 -16.00 -1.89 -5.51
C GLY A 79 -15.11 -0.71 -5.12
N ILE A 80 -15.59 0.52 -5.35
CA ILE A 80 -14.84 1.73 -5.00
C ILE A 80 -14.85 1.96 -3.48
N TRP A 81 -15.97 1.65 -2.81
CA TRP A 81 -16.09 1.76 -1.37
C TRP A 81 -15.06 0.88 -0.62
N ASN A 82 -14.91 -0.37 -1.05
CA ASN A 82 -13.94 -1.30 -0.49
C ASN A 82 -12.51 -0.80 -0.72
N ALA A 83 -12.19 -0.33 -1.93
CA ALA A 83 -10.87 0.23 -2.25
C ALA A 83 -10.51 1.42 -1.34
N MET A 84 -11.45 2.33 -1.08
CA MET A 84 -11.25 3.43 -0.13
C MET A 84 -10.98 2.94 1.30
N THR A 85 -11.72 1.92 1.73
CA THR A 85 -11.56 1.34 3.07
C THR A 85 -10.21 0.65 3.24
N GLU A 86 -9.82 -0.19 2.29
CA GLU A 86 -8.54 -0.90 2.26
C GLU A 86 -7.35 0.08 2.27
N HIS A 87 -7.45 1.15 1.49
CA HIS A 87 -6.43 2.20 1.44
C HIS A 87 -6.25 2.89 2.80
N GLN A 88 -7.37 3.24 3.46
CA GLN A 88 -7.34 3.84 4.79
C GLN A 88 -6.74 2.89 5.85
N GLU A 89 -7.10 1.61 5.82
CA GLU A 89 -6.55 0.60 6.72
C GLU A 89 -5.04 0.41 6.52
N GLN A 90 -4.58 0.42 5.27
CA GLN A 90 -3.16 0.37 4.95
C GLN A 90 -2.41 1.59 5.48
N ALA A 91 -2.94 2.80 5.30
CA ALA A 91 -2.34 4.04 5.81
C ALA A 91 -2.18 4.01 7.34
N ILE A 92 -3.21 3.56 8.06
CA ILE A 92 -3.15 3.39 9.53
C ILE A 92 -2.07 2.40 9.94
N THR A 93 -1.99 1.27 9.22
CA THR A 93 -0.99 0.22 9.48
C THR A 93 0.42 0.75 9.29
N TRP A 94 0.68 1.47 8.20
CA TRP A 94 2.00 2.03 7.91
C TRP A 94 2.38 3.15 8.87
N MET A 95 1.43 4.00 9.27
CA MET A 95 1.64 5.00 10.30
C MET A 95 2.11 4.35 11.61
N ARG A 96 1.43 3.29 12.07
CA ARG A 96 1.82 2.55 13.28
C ARG A 96 3.20 1.92 13.15
N LEU A 97 3.51 1.31 12.00
CA LEU A 97 4.83 0.74 11.72
C LEU A 97 5.95 1.79 11.83
N GLY A 98 5.69 2.99 11.33
CA GLY A 98 6.64 4.12 11.42
C GLY A 98 6.83 4.59 12.86
N LEU A 99 5.75 4.72 13.64
CA LEU A 99 5.81 5.08 15.05
C LEU A 99 6.58 4.04 15.88
N ASP A 100 6.31 2.75 15.68
CA ASP A 100 7.01 1.64 16.34
C ASP A 100 8.53 1.63 16.06
N ALA A 101 8.98 2.24 14.96
CA ALA A 101 10.39 2.37 14.63
C ALA A 101 11.06 3.57 15.34
N ILE A 102 10.29 4.59 15.72
CA ILE A 102 10.75 5.80 16.43
C ILE A 102 10.75 5.58 17.94
N ASP A 103 9.74 4.89 18.46
CA ASP A 103 9.54 4.67 19.90
C ASP A 103 10.48 3.60 20.50
N LYS A 104 11.38 3.02 19.71
CA LYS A 104 12.33 1.96 20.12
C LYS A 104 13.57 2.49 20.82
#